data_AF-A0A8D2Q0D5-F1
#
_entry.id   AF-A0A8D2Q0D5-F1
#
_cell.length_a   1.000
_cell.length_b   1.000
_cell.length_c   1.000
_cell.angle_alpha   90.00
_cell.angle_beta   90.00
_cell.angle_gamma   90.00
#
_symmetry.space_group_name_H-M   'P 1'
#
loop_
_entity.id
_entity.type
_entity.pdbx_description
1 polymer ?
#
loop_
_entity_poly.entity_id
_entity_poly.type
_entity_poly.pdbx_seq_one_letter_code
_entity_poly.pdbx_strand_id
1 'polypeptide(L)' 'QRLYLCKLPAVTGPCKARLEVFFFNWATRRCEIFIYGGCYGNLNQFGSERECLRICGAYAVCPKSSLSLFLLAPNCFF' A
#
# COMPACT_ATOMS: atom_id res chain seq x y z
N GLN A 1 0.95 -3.36 16.02
CA GLN A 1 0.79 -1.93 15.61
C GLN A 1 0.71 -1.70 14.08
N ARG A 2 0.80 -2.70 13.20
CA ARG A 2 0.66 -2.55 11.72
C ARG A 2 -0.70 -1.99 11.25
N LEU A 3 -1.77 -2.32 11.96
CA LEU A 3 -3.14 -1.92 11.59
C LEU A 3 -3.33 -0.39 11.49
N TYR A 4 -2.66 0.38 12.35
CA TYR A 4 -2.77 1.85 12.34
C TYR A 4 -2.16 2.43 11.05
N LEU A 5 -0.93 2.02 10.73
CA LEU A 5 -0.21 2.44 9.52
C LEU A 5 -1.02 2.15 8.26
N CYS A 6 -1.53 0.92 8.11
CA CYS A 6 -2.28 0.51 6.92
C CYS A 6 -3.65 1.21 6.77
N LYS A 7 -4.07 2.00 7.76
CA LYS A 7 -5.32 2.79 7.73
C LYS A 7 -5.06 4.28 7.51
N LEU A 8 -3.81 4.73 7.51
CA LEU A 8 -3.51 6.14 7.27
C LEU A 8 -3.88 6.51 5.82
N PRO A 9 -4.36 7.74 5.57
CA PRO A 9 -4.66 8.19 4.21
C PRO A 9 -3.37 8.33 3.39
N ALA A 10 -3.48 8.29 2.06
CA ALA A 10 -2.40 8.76 1.19
C ALA A 10 -2.22 10.28 1.39
N VAL A 11 -0.98 10.74 1.56
CA VAL A 11 -0.67 12.16 1.80
C VAL A 11 0.37 12.63 0.79
N THR A 12 -0.05 13.48 -0.14
CA THR A 12 0.87 14.10 -1.11
C THR A 12 1.84 15.07 -0.42
N GLY A 13 1.40 15.78 0.61
CA GLY A 13 2.21 16.80 1.27
C GLY A 13 2.36 18.09 0.43
N PRO A 14 3.02 19.13 0.98
CA PRO A 14 3.08 20.46 0.36
C PRO A 14 4.17 20.62 -0.70
N CYS A 15 5.15 19.71 -0.76
CA CYS A 15 6.20 19.75 -1.77
C CYS A 15 5.66 19.38 -3.17
N LYS A 16 6.37 19.79 -4.23
CA LYS A 16 5.90 19.72 -5.62
C LYS A 16 6.63 18.69 -6.49
N ALA A 17 7.37 17.76 -5.88
CA ALA A 17 7.90 16.63 -6.63
C ALA A 17 6.75 15.73 -7.10
N ARG A 18 7.00 14.92 -8.14
CA ARG A 18 6.05 13.91 -8.61
C ARG A 18 6.69 12.54 -8.42
N LEU A 19 6.54 12.00 -7.22
CA LEU A 19 7.07 10.69 -6.86
C LEU A 19 5.93 9.68 -6.85
N GLU A 20 5.97 8.72 -7.77
CA GLU A 20 5.05 7.59 -7.77
C GLU A 20 5.47 6.60 -6.67
N VAL A 21 4.56 6.37 -5.74
CA VAL A 21 4.77 5.51 -4.57
C VAL A 21 3.52 4.68 -4.32
N PHE A 22 3.66 3.57 -3.60
CA PHE A 22 2.55 2.71 -3.23
C PHE A 22 1.99 3.09 -1.86
N PHE A 23 0.69 3.01 -1.68
CA PHE A 23 0.02 3.07 -0.37
C PHE A 23 -1.00 1.94 -0.27
N PHE A 24 -1.32 1.51 0.96
CA PHE A 24 -2.41 0.59 1.17
C PHE A 24 -3.74 1.35 1.26
N ASN A 25 -4.60 1.15 0.27
CA ASN A 25 -5.95 1.68 0.27
C ASN A 25 -6.86 0.78 1.12
N TRP A 26 -7.26 1.28 2.29
CA TRP A 26 -8.10 0.52 3.22
C TRP A 26 -9.54 0.29 2.71
N ALA A 27 -10.04 1.14 1.82
CA ALA A 27 -11.38 0.99 1.26
C ALA A 27 -11.43 -0.14 0.23
N THR A 28 -10.45 -0.19 -0.67
CA THR A 28 -10.37 -1.22 -1.73
C THR A 28 -9.63 -2.48 -1.30
N ARG A 29 -8.88 -2.41 -0.19
CA ARG A 29 -7.99 -3.45 0.33
C ARG A 29 -6.88 -3.81 -0.66
N ARG A 30 -6.31 -2.82 -1.33
CA ARG A 30 -5.25 -3.00 -2.33
C ARG A 30 -4.08 -2.06 -2.09
N CYS A 31 -2.91 -2.46 -2.56
CA CYS A 31 -1.78 -1.56 -2.70
C CYS A 31 -1.94 -0.81 -4.03
N GLU A 32 -2.09 0.51 -3.95
CA GLU A 32 -2.36 1.37 -5.10
C GLU A 32 -1.26 2.42 -5.22
N ILE A 33 -1.07 2.96 -6.42
CA ILE A 33 -0.09 4.03 -6.66
C ILE A 33 -0.74 5.39 -6.37
N PHE A 34 0.01 6.27 -5.72
CA PHE A 34 -0.35 7.69 -5.61
C PHE A 34 0.89 8.58 -5.82
N ILE A 35 0.66 9.88 -6.03
CA ILE A 35 1.73 10.87 -6.17
C ILE A 35 2.05 11.47 -4.81
N TYR A 36 3.29 11.27 -4.36
CA TYR A 36 3.89 11.93 -3.22
C TYR A 36 4.68 13.17 -3.67
N GLY A 37 4.45 14.27 -2.97
CA GLY A 37 5.06 15.57 -3.22
C GLY A 37 6.52 15.67 -2.79
N GLY A 38 7.02 14.70 -2.01
CA GLY A 38 8.42 14.62 -1.59
C GLY A 38 8.70 15.05 -0.14
N CYS A 39 7.72 15.62 0.58
CA CYS A 39 7.87 15.96 2.00
C CYS A 39 6.54 15.88 2.77
N TYR A 40 6.63 15.74 4.10
CA TYR A 40 5.50 15.67 5.04
C TYR A 40 4.42 14.63 4.70
N GLY A 41 4.85 13.48 4.16
CA GLY A 41 4.01 12.30 4.02
C GLY A 41 3.77 11.60 5.37
N ASN A 42 3.26 10.37 5.31
CA ASN A 42 3.12 9.51 6.48
C ASN A 42 3.66 8.11 6.20
N LEU A 43 3.49 7.18 7.14
CA LEU A 43 4.07 5.84 7.05
C LEU A 43 3.33 4.88 6.10
N ASN A 44 2.15 5.23 5.59
CA ASN A 44 1.44 4.44 4.56
C ASN A 44 1.94 4.82 3.17
N GLN A 45 3.24 4.68 2.96
CA GLN A 45 3.93 5.01 1.72
C GLN A 45 5.11 4.06 1.55
N PHE A 46 5.18 3.40 0.40
CA PHE A 46 6.14 2.32 0.12
C PHE A 46 6.76 2.50 -1.27
N GLY A 47 8.00 2.07 -1.43
CA GLY A 47 8.72 2.19 -2.71
C GLY A 47 8.30 1.13 -3.75
N SER A 48 7.59 0.09 -3.32
CA SER A 48 7.11 -0.98 -4.21
C SER A 48 5.81 -1.60 -3.71
N GLU A 49 5.05 -2.19 -4.64
CA GLU A 49 3.85 -2.96 -4.31
C GLU A 49 4.17 -4.12 -3.37
N ARG A 50 5.31 -4.81 -3.62
CA ARG A 50 5.78 -5.93 -2.81
C ARG A 50 6.01 -5.53 -1.36
N GLU A 51 6.59 -4.37 -1.12
CA GLU A 51 6.80 -3.86 0.24
C GLU A 51 5.47 -3.52 0.92
N CYS A 52 4.57 -2.84 0.20
CA CYS A 52 3.23 -2.55 0.69
C CYS A 52 2.48 -3.83 1.09
N LEU A 53 2.49 -4.86 0.24
CA LEU A 53 1.84 -6.15 0.51
C LEU A 53 2.52 -6.92 1.66
N ARG A 54 3.86 -6.88 1.75
CA ARG A 54 4.57 -7.49 2.88
C ARG A 54 4.16 -6.86 4.22
N ILE A 55 3.82 -5.58 4.24
CA ILE A 55 3.44 -4.84 5.45
C ILE A 55 1.93 -4.93 5.73
N CYS A 56 1.10 -4.64 4.74
CA CYS A 56 -0.36 -4.50 4.86
C CYS A 56 -1.17 -5.61 4.18
N GLY A 57 -0.53 -6.50 3.42
CA GLY A 57 -1.18 -7.53 2.60
C GLY A 57 -1.97 -8.59 3.38
N ALA A 58 -1.74 -8.74 4.69
CA ALA A 58 -2.62 -9.53 5.56
C ALA A 58 -4.07 -9.01 5.55
N TYR A 59 -4.29 -7.76 5.15
CA TYR A 59 -5.61 -7.15 5.02
C TYR A 59 -6.06 -6.98 3.57
N ALA A 60 -5.27 -7.43 2.59
CA ALA A 60 -5.57 -7.28 1.18
C ALA A 60 -6.68 -8.24 0.73
N VAL A 61 -7.47 -7.82 -0.26
CA VAL A 61 -8.41 -8.70 -0.96
C VAL A 61 -7.73 -9.18 -2.23
N CYS A 62 -7.54 -10.50 -2.37
CA CYS A 62 -6.96 -11.08 -3.57
C CYS A 62 -8.01 -11.27 -4.68
N PRO A 63 -7.73 -10.83 -5.92
CA PRO A 63 -8.47 -11.32 -7.07
C PRO A 63 -8.07 -12.79 -7.31
N LYS A 64 -9.05 -13.63 -7.68
CA LYS A 64 -8.88 -15.08 -7.92
C LYS A 64 -7.82 -15.44 -8.98
N SER A 65 -7.27 -14.46 -9.71
CA SER A 65 -6.34 -14.64 -10.82
C SER A 65 -4.91 -14.10 -10.58
N SER A 66 -4.62 -13.46 -9.44
CA SER A 66 -3.27 -12.87 -9.22
C SER A 66 -2.32 -13.83 -8.51
N LEU A 67 -1.62 -14.65 -9.30
CA LEU A 67 -0.59 -15.59 -8.82
C LEU A 67 0.54 -14.89 -8.04
N SER A 68 0.81 -13.62 -8.36
CA SER A 68 1.85 -12.78 -7.75
C SER A 68 1.55 -12.35 -6.31
N LEU A 69 0.28 -12.34 -5.89
CA LEU A 69 -0.10 -11.93 -4.53
C LEU A 69 -0.01 -13.07 -3.50
N PHE A 70 -0.10 -14.35 -3.92
CA PHE A 70 -0.04 -15.51 -3.01
C PHE A 70 1.29 -15.58 -2.23
N LEU A 71 2.41 -15.20 -2.87
CA LEU A 71 3.74 -15.24 -2.25
C LEU A 71 3.97 -14.08 -1.27
N LEU A 72 3.13 -13.05 -1.30
CA LEU A 72 3.37 -11.76 -0.62
C LEU A 72 2.31 -11.41 0.43
N ALA A 73 1.12 -12.02 0.35
CA ALA A 73 0.02 -11.81 1.27
C ALA A 73 -0.45 -13.16 1.85
N PRO A 74 -0.12 -13.50 3.11
CA PRO A 74 -0.38 -14.82 3.69
C PRO A 74 -1.87 -15.15 3.87
N ASN A 75 -2.75 -14.14 3.84
CA ASN A 75 -4.21 -14.31 3.93
C ASN A 75 -4.89 -14.38 2.55
N CYS A 76 -4.12 -14.34 1.47
CA CYS A 76 -4.60 -14.65 0.15
C CYS A 76 -4.53 -16.15 -0.08
N PHE A 77 -5.48 -16.87 0.50
CA PHE A 77 -5.72 -18.29 0.23
C PHE A 77 -7.21 -18.50 -0.04
N PHE A 78 -7.52 -18.92 -1.27
CA PHE A 78 -8.32 -20.10 -1.58
C PHE A 78 -7.85 -20.63 -2.94
#